data_AF-A0A7J4GLS0-F1
#
_entry.id   AF-A0A7J4GLS0-F1
#
_cell.length_a   1.000
_cell.length_b   1.000
_cell.length_c   1.000
_cell.angle_alpha   90.00
_cell.angle_beta   90.00
_cell.angle_gamma   90.00
#
_symmetry.space_group_name_H-M   'P 1'
#
loop_
_entity.id
_entity.type
_entity.pdbx_description
1 polymer ?
#
loop_
_entity_poly.entity_id
_entity_poly.type
_entity_poly.pdbx_seq_one_letter_code
_entity_poly.pdbx_strand_id
1 'polypeptide(L)'
;MADEVTRQVEGVRTLHLRNLRKTWQILALQVIATVALVWMYLEVIDTYIIGHLDHTLVLNQLDLYIKSGTKDNYEIPLADWMTGLGSDGMSRVYMPIALGLILGGGMAFLSFQPPQRQQRIKFWVIVALIALLVGRLLASWLFGMLFSWEWRVPTQSEFNFLIWPISMLATILVLGFYLLPVIMGCKGIWGLSRRGVAWAMGFTLFFLAIHAILTFPLIYNVLGSAGAYIPRFDAQVGEPTIWGMITPEQGSLILIAILMLVFQESAFGVIGYMEYAFRLPESCKKDPEYVTQMDNLLNHHLYHTVFFLGITGLSTMVALGFHTILLDQVANLTGSQWAMQVSESIELKLTYGLVISALLFLSVLAALRYVIPWQRLSGLVEHLTSRQKV
;
A
#
# COMPACT_ATOMS: atom_id res chain seq x y z
N MET A 1 29.22 -51.15 -10.45
CA MET A 1 27.89 -50.86 -9.88
C MET A 1 27.43 -49.50 -10.38
N ALA A 2 27.34 -49.39 -11.70
CA ALA A 2 26.97 -48.18 -12.41
C ALA A 2 25.84 -48.60 -13.35
N ASP A 3 24.68 -48.89 -12.78
CA ASP A 3 23.46 -49.12 -13.53
C ASP A 3 22.28 -48.71 -12.66
N GLU A 4 21.32 -48.04 -13.28
CA GLU A 4 20.08 -47.47 -12.73
C GLU A 4 20.18 -46.08 -12.06
N VAL A 5 20.73 -45.11 -12.80
CA VAL A 5 20.15 -43.75 -12.73
C VAL A 5 18.82 -43.82 -13.47
N THR A 6 17.75 -44.03 -12.71
CA THR A 6 16.38 -43.91 -13.22
C THR A 6 16.27 -42.60 -14.00
N ARG A 7 15.84 -42.68 -15.27
CA ARG A 7 15.41 -41.48 -16.00
C ARG A 7 14.28 -40.88 -15.18
N GLN A 8 14.59 -39.83 -14.42
CA GLN A 8 13.61 -39.03 -13.71
C GLN A 8 12.52 -38.69 -14.71
N VAL A 9 11.32 -39.20 -14.45
CA VAL A 9 10.11 -38.87 -15.21
C VAL A 9 10.06 -37.35 -15.23
N GLU A 10 10.20 -36.74 -16.41
CA GLU A 10 10.03 -35.29 -16.56
C GLU A 10 8.63 -34.95 -16.03
N GLY A 11 8.57 -34.43 -14.81
CA GLY A 11 7.35 -33.91 -14.23
C GLY A 11 6.84 -32.79 -15.11
N VAL A 12 5.55 -32.80 -15.43
CA VAL A 12 4.86 -31.74 -16.18
C VAL A 12 5.04 -30.35 -15.52
N ARG A 13 5.41 -30.31 -14.23
CA ARG A 13 5.76 -29.11 -13.47
C ARG A 13 7.28 -28.97 -13.30
N THR A 14 7.76 -27.75 -13.51
CA THR A 14 9.17 -27.39 -13.33
C THR A 14 9.30 -26.07 -12.57
N LEU A 15 10.40 -25.88 -11.85
CA LEU A 15 10.71 -24.65 -11.11
C LEU A 15 11.30 -23.53 -12.00
N HIS A 16 11.14 -23.65 -13.32
CA HIS A 16 11.54 -22.59 -14.24
C HIS A 16 10.61 -21.39 -14.05
N LEU A 17 11.18 -20.19 -13.91
CA LEU A 17 10.42 -18.97 -13.61
C LEU A 17 9.24 -18.72 -14.55
N ARG A 18 9.36 -19.10 -15.83
CA ARG A 18 8.30 -18.96 -16.85
C ARG A 18 7.04 -19.75 -16.49
N ASN A 19 7.20 -20.92 -15.87
CA ASN A 19 6.12 -21.81 -15.46
C ASN A 19 5.72 -21.54 -14.00
N LEU A 20 6.70 -21.40 -13.10
CA LEU A 20 6.46 -21.18 -11.66
C LEU A 20 5.61 -19.93 -11.39
N ARG A 21 5.81 -18.85 -12.16
CA ARG A 21 5.01 -17.63 -12.03
C ARG A 21 3.52 -17.80 -12.36
N LYS A 22 3.16 -18.88 -13.08
CA LYS A 22 1.78 -19.20 -13.47
C LYS A 22 1.13 -20.17 -12.49
N THR A 23 1.90 -20.70 -11.54
CA THR A 23 1.37 -21.59 -10.52
C THR A 23 0.43 -20.81 -9.63
N TRP A 24 -0.70 -21.42 -9.26
CA TRP A 24 -1.76 -20.75 -8.53
C TRP A 24 -1.29 -20.19 -7.18
N GLN A 25 -0.34 -20.83 -6.48
CA GLN A 25 0.17 -20.33 -5.19
C GLN A 25 0.86 -18.97 -5.34
N ILE A 26 1.72 -18.84 -6.36
CA ILE A 26 2.41 -17.57 -6.65
C ILE A 26 1.41 -16.51 -7.07
N LEU A 27 0.47 -16.87 -7.96
CA LEU A 27 -0.59 -15.95 -8.38
C LEU A 27 -1.47 -15.53 -7.21
N ALA A 28 -1.82 -16.44 -6.31
CA ALA A 28 -2.61 -16.15 -5.12
C ALA A 28 -1.89 -15.15 -4.23
N LEU A 29 -0.60 -15.35 -3.91
CA LEU A 29 0.18 -14.39 -3.13
C LEU A 29 0.30 -13.03 -3.83
N GLN A 30 0.47 -12.99 -5.15
CA GLN A 30 0.51 -11.73 -5.91
C GLN A 30 -0.83 -10.99 -5.90
N VAL A 31 -1.94 -11.72 -6.03
CA VAL A 31 -3.29 -11.16 -5.96
C VAL A 31 -3.60 -10.67 -4.54
N ILE A 32 -3.29 -11.47 -3.51
CA ILE A 32 -3.45 -11.08 -2.10
C ILE A 32 -2.64 -9.81 -1.82
N ALA A 33 -1.38 -9.75 -2.25
CA ALA A 33 -0.56 -8.55 -2.09
C ALA A 33 -1.15 -7.34 -2.83
N THR A 34 -1.68 -7.52 -4.04
CA THR A 34 -2.27 -6.42 -4.82
C THR A 34 -3.57 -5.93 -4.21
N VAL A 35 -4.44 -6.83 -3.76
CA VAL A 35 -5.68 -6.49 -3.05
C VAL A 35 -5.36 -5.77 -1.74
N ALA A 36 -4.42 -6.29 -0.96
CA ALA A 36 -3.99 -5.66 0.28
C ALA A 36 -3.40 -4.26 0.05
N LEU A 37 -2.58 -4.07 -1.00
CA LEU A 37 -2.04 -2.77 -1.38
C LEU A 37 -3.15 -1.77 -1.73
N VAL A 38 -4.10 -2.15 -2.59
CA VAL A 38 -5.18 -1.28 -3.04
C VAL A 38 -6.11 -0.95 -1.88
N TRP A 39 -6.50 -1.95 -1.09
CA TRP A 39 -7.35 -1.76 0.07
C TRP A 39 -6.66 -0.88 1.11
N MET A 40 -5.40 -1.16 1.45
CA MET A 40 -4.62 -0.31 2.37
C MET A 40 -4.61 1.14 1.90
N TYR A 41 -4.40 1.38 0.60
CA TYR A 41 -4.38 2.73 0.05
C TYR A 41 -5.76 3.41 0.10
N LEU A 42 -6.83 2.68 -0.22
CA LEU A 42 -8.20 3.18 -0.10
C LEU A 42 -8.54 3.56 1.35
N GLU A 43 -8.19 2.70 2.30
CA GLU A 43 -8.44 2.92 3.73
C GLU A 43 -7.68 4.17 4.22
N VAL A 44 -6.39 4.27 3.92
CA VAL A 44 -5.58 5.47 4.26
C VAL A 44 -6.19 6.73 3.67
N ILE A 45 -6.69 6.65 2.44
CA ILE A 45 -7.28 7.79 1.76
C ILE A 45 -8.60 8.22 2.39
N ASP A 46 -9.50 7.27 2.65
CA ASP A 46 -10.81 7.52 3.25
C ASP A 46 -10.66 8.10 4.66
N THR A 47 -9.77 7.52 5.46
CA THR A 47 -9.58 7.94 6.85
C THR A 47 -8.82 9.27 6.97
N TYR A 48 -7.85 9.56 6.09
CA TYR A 48 -6.88 10.65 6.34
C TYR A 48 -6.71 11.69 5.23
N ILE A 49 -7.22 11.46 4.02
CA ILE A 49 -6.86 12.27 2.85
C ILE A 49 -8.08 12.95 2.21
N ILE A 50 -9.19 12.23 1.99
CA ILE A 50 -10.35 12.76 1.26
C ILE A 50 -10.97 13.95 1.99
N GLY A 51 -11.27 15.01 1.23
CA GLY A 51 -11.87 16.24 1.75
C GLY A 51 -10.87 17.20 2.41
N HIS A 52 -9.60 16.83 2.47
CA HIS A 52 -8.59 17.52 3.27
C HIS A 52 -7.32 17.81 2.46
N LEU A 53 -6.61 16.77 2.05
CA LEU A 53 -5.31 16.85 1.35
C LEU A 53 -5.29 15.95 0.10
N ASP A 54 -6.43 15.75 -0.54
CA ASP A 54 -6.53 14.89 -1.72
C ASP A 54 -5.92 15.51 -2.99
N HIS A 55 -5.63 14.67 -3.98
CA HIS A 55 -5.07 15.13 -5.25
C HIS A 55 -6.04 16.06 -5.99
N THR A 56 -7.35 15.91 -5.79
CA THR A 56 -8.36 16.74 -6.45
C THR A 56 -8.33 18.17 -5.98
N LEU A 57 -7.98 18.45 -4.72
CA LEU A 57 -7.79 19.80 -4.20
C LEU A 57 -6.64 20.50 -4.93
N VAL A 58 -5.48 19.83 -5.03
CA VAL A 58 -4.29 20.37 -5.71
C VAL A 58 -4.57 20.60 -7.19
N LEU A 59 -5.24 19.64 -7.84
CA LEU A 59 -5.62 19.76 -9.24
C LEU A 59 -6.65 20.88 -9.45
N ASN A 60 -7.63 21.06 -8.57
CA ASN A 60 -8.60 22.14 -8.67
C ASN A 60 -7.93 23.51 -8.56
N GLN A 61 -6.97 23.67 -7.63
CA GLN A 61 -6.19 24.91 -7.54
C GLN A 61 -5.32 25.16 -8.78
N LEU A 62 -4.71 24.10 -9.33
CA LEU A 62 -3.98 24.18 -10.59
C LEU A 62 -4.89 24.60 -11.75
N ASP A 63 -6.10 24.05 -11.84
CA ASP A 63 -7.08 24.38 -12.87
C ASP A 63 -7.52 25.84 -12.78
N LEU A 64 -7.86 26.33 -11.58
CA LEU A 64 -8.20 27.74 -11.33
C LEU A 64 -7.04 28.68 -11.70
N TYR A 65 -5.81 28.30 -11.38
CA TYR A 65 -4.62 29.09 -11.74
C TYR A 65 -4.44 29.17 -13.27
N ILE A 66 -4.63 28.06 -13.99
CA ILE A 66 -4.51 28.03 -15.45
C ILE A 66 -5.64 28.85 -16.11
N LYS A 67 -6.89 28.66 -15.66
CA LYS A 67 -8.07 29.39 -16.18
C LYS A 67 -7.94 30.88 -15.99
N SER A 68 -7.61 31.32 -14.78
CA SER A 68 -7.41 32.75 -14.48
C SER A 68 -6.23 33.35 -15.25
N GLY A 69 -5.11 32.64 -15.36
CA GLY A 69 -3.93 33.09 -16.09
C GLY A 69 -4.12 33.15 -17.61
N THR A 70 -5.04 32.36 -18.16
CA THR A 70 -5.26 32.25 -19.61
C THR A 70 -6.59 32.81 -20.11
N LYS A 71 -7.40 33.40 -19.22
CA LYS A 71 -8.77 33.88 -19.51
C LYS A 71 -9.64 32.77 -20.11
N ASP A 72 -9.66 31.63 -19.44
CA ASP A 72 -10.47 30.44 -19.78
C ASP A 72 -10.16 29.80 -21.14
N ASN A 73 -9.01 30.12 -21.76
CA ASN A 73 -8.58 29.48 -23.02
C ASN A 73 -7.95 28.09 -22.81
N TYR A 74 -7.48 27.81 -21.59
CA TYR A 74 -6.88 26.54 -21.23
C TYR A 74 -7.42 26.07 -19.89
N GLU A 75 -7.47 24.74 -19.75
CA GLU A 75 -7.84 24.01 -18.54
C GLU A 75 -6.91 22.82 -18.37
N ILE A 76 -7.07 22.07 -17.28
CA ILE A 76 -6.34 20.82 -17.11
C ILE A 76 -6.62 19.86 -18.28
N PRO A 77 -5.57 19.35 -18.95
CA PRO A 77 -5.73 18.60 -20.19
C PRO A 77 -6.17 17.14 -20.01
N LEU A 78 -6.15 16.61 -18.78
CA LEU A 78 -6.69 15.28 -18.47
C LEU A 78 -8.17 15.38 -18.14
N ALA A 79 -8.96 14.45 -18.69
CA ALA A 79 -10.39 14.41 -18.44
C ALA A 79 -10.72 14.18 -16.96
N ASP A 80 -11.81 14.79 -16.49
CA ASP A 80 -12.27 14.74 -15.10
C ASP A 80 -12.45 13.32 -14.56
N TRP A 81 -12.92 12.39 -15.39
CA TRP A 81 -13.06 10.99 -14.99
C TRP A 81 -11.71 10.30 -14.72
N MET A 82 -10.61 10.75 -15.36
CA MET A 82 -9.27 10.21 -15.14
C MET A 82 -8.62 10.81 -13.88
N THR A 83 -8.88 12.09 -13.62
CA THR A 83 -8.32 12.84 -12.50
C THR A 83 -9.16 12.69 -11.22
N GLY A 84 -10.43 12.37 -11.34
CA GLY A 84 -11.41 12.41 -10.26
C GLY A 84 -11.94 13.81 -9.94
N LEU A 85 -11.62 14.82 -10.75
CA LEU A 85 -12.17 16.17 -10.59
C LEU A 85 -13.70 16.14 -10.76
N GLY A 86 -14.40 16.96 -9.97
CA GLY A 86 -15.87 17.03 -9.98
C GLY A 86 -16.60 15.81 -9.42
N SER A 87 -15.89 14.78 -8.95
CA SER A 87 -16.47 13.62 -8.27
C SER A 87 -16.51 13.84 -6.76
N ASP A 88 -17.32 13.08 -6.01
CA ASP A 88 -17.45 13.20 -4.55
C ASP A 88 -17.09 11.91 -3.80
N GLY A 89 -16.54 12.06 -2.60
CA GLY A 89 -16.09 10.95 -1.75
C GLY A 89 -15.04 10.06 -2.43
N MET A 90 -15.11 8.75 -2.17
CA MET A 90 -14.15 7.75 -2.68
C MET A 90 -14.11 7.62 -4.22
N SER A 91 -15.15 8.07 -4.91
CA SER A 91 -15.22 8.00 -6.37
C SER A 91 -14.10 8.79 -7.06
N ARG A 92 -13.57 9.82 -6.39
CA ARG A 92 -12.41 10.63 -6.83
C ARG A 92 -11.15 9.81 -7.09
N VAL A 93 -11.02 8.63 -6.51
CA VAL A 93 -9.74 7.91 -6.40
C VAL A 93 -9.74 6.59 -7.17
N TYR A 94 -10.90 5.99 -7.43
CA TYR A 94 -10.97 4.68 -8.09
C TYR A 94 -10.31 4.64 -9.46
N MET A 95 -10.60 5.63 -10.32
CA MET A 95 -9.98 5.68 -11.65
C MET A 95 -8.48 6.01 -11.59
N PRO A 96 -8.02 7.02 -10.83
CA PRO A 96 -6.59 7.23 -10.58
C PRO A 96 -5.87 5.95 -10.12
N ILE A 97 -6.45 5.18 -9.20
CA ILE A 97 -5.88 3.90 -8.74
C ILE A 97 -5.78 2.90 -9.90
N ALA A 98 -6.84 2.74 -10.70
CA ALA A 98 -6.82 1.84 -11.85
C ALA A 98 -5.71 2.21 -12.83
N LEU A 99 -5.55 3.50 -13.13
CA LEU A 99 -4.45 4.01 -13.97
C LEU A 99 -3.07 3.75 -13.32
N GLY A 100 -2.96 3.93 -12.01
CA GLY A 100 -1.75 3.64 -11.23
C GLY A 100 -1.36 2.15 -11.27
N LEU A 101 -2.33 1.25 -11.17
CA LEU A 101 -2.13 -0.20 -11.30
C LEU A 101 -1.71 -0.59 -12.71
N ILE A 102 -2.35 -0.03 -13.75
CA ILE A 102 -1.99 -0.26 -15.15
C ILE A 102 -0.56 0.23 -15.40
N LEU A 103 -0.20 1.40 -14.90
CA LEU A 103 1.13 1.97 -15.04
C LEU A 103 2.17 1.11 -14.29
N GLY A 104 1.92 0.76 -13.04
CA GLY A 104 2.81 -0.08 -12.23
C GLY A 104 3.00 -1.47 -12.83
N GLY A 105 1.92 -2.11 -13.28
CA GLY A 105 1.93 -3.39 -13.99
C GLY A 105 2.65 -3.31 -15.34
N GLY A 106 2.45 -2.22 -16.09
CA GLY A 106 3.17 -1.94 -17.33
C GLY A 106 4.68 -1.80 -17.11
N MET A 107 5.08 -1.10 -16.03
CA MET A 107 6.49 -1.00 -15.63
C MET A 107 7.07 -2.36 -15.21
N ALA A 108 6.31 -3.17 -14.47
CA ALA A 108 6.69 -4.53 -14.13
C ALA A 108 6.88 -5.39 -15.39
N PHE A 109 5.94 -5.34 -16.34
CA PHE A 109 6.06 -6.05 -17.59
C PHE A 109 7.31 -5.63 -18.39
N LEU A 110 7.59 -4.33 -18.43
CA LEU A 110 8.79 -3.80 -19.08
C LEU A 110 10.07 -4.32 -18.44
N SER A 111 10.11 -4.49 -17.11
CA SER A 111 11.29 -5.01 -16.40
C SER A 111 11.68 -6.45 -16.78
N PHE A 112 10.74 -7.25 -17.31
CA PHE A 112 11.03 -8.60 -17.82
C PHE A 112 11.48 -8.62 -19.28
N GLN A 113 11.43 -7.49 -19.99
CA GLN A 113 11.92 -7.44 -21.36
C GLN A 113 13.46 -7.44 -21.40
N PRO A 114 14.09 -7.91 -22.49
CA PRO A 114 15.54 -7.83 -22.67
C PRO A 114 16.04 -6.38 -22.56
N PRO A 115 17.27 -6.14 -22.05
CA PRO A 115 17.79 -4.80 -21.79
C PRO A 115 17.79 -3.91 -23.04
N GLN A 116 18.09 -4.47 -24.22
CA GLN A 116 18.03 -3.75 -25.50
C GLN A 116 16.61 -3.25 -25.82
N ARG A 117 15.59 -4.08 -25.58
CA ARG A 117 14.19 -3.70 -25.82
C ARG A 117 13.73 -2.67 -24.80
N GLN A 118 14.14 -2.79 -23.54
CA GLN A 118 13.85 -1.78 -22.52
C GLN A 118 14.45 -0.41 -22.89
N GLN A 119 15.70 -0.37 -23.33
CA GLN A 119 16.37 0.87 -23.74
C GLN A 119 15.67 1.51 -24.94
N ARG A 120 15.29 0.72 -25.95
CA ARG A 120 14.53 1.22 -27.11
C ARG A 120 13.18 1.80 -26.70
N ILE A 121 12.42 1.10 -25.85
CA ILE A 121 11.13 1.59 -25.37
C ILE A 121 11.31 2.89 -24.59
N LYS A 122 12.25 2.93 -23.64
CA LYS A 122 12.55 4.14 -22.86
C LYS A 122 12.96 5.32 -23.74
N PHE A 123 13.80 5.07 -24.74
CA PHE A 123 14.20 6.08 -25.71
C PHE A 123 13.00 6.66 -26.45
N TRP A 124 12.14 5.80 -27.02
CA TRP A 124 10.95 6.26 -27.75
C TRP A 124 9.94 6.98 -26.85
N VAL A 125 9.79 6.55 -25.60
CA VAL A 125 8.96 7.28 -24.62
C VAL A 125 9.52 8.67 -24.35
N ILE A 126 10.85 8.81 -24.17
CA ILE A 126 11.50 10.11 -23.96
C ILE A 126 11.32 11.00 -25.20
N VAL A 127 11.57 10.46 -26.40
CA VAL A 127 11.37 11.19 -27.66
C VAL A 127 9.93 11.66 -27.82
N ALA A 128 8.95 10.79 -27.51
CA ALA A 128 7.53 11.14 -27.54
C ALA A 128 7.19 12.23 -26.52
N LEU A 129 7.74 12.18 -25.30
CA LEU A 129 7.56 13.23 -24.30
C LEU A 129 8.16 14.57 -24.73
N ILE A 130 9.38 14.56 -25.32
CA ILE A 130 10.01 15.77 -25.86
C ILE A 130 9.16 16.35 -27.02
N ALA A 131 8.69 15.49 -27.91
CA ALA A 131 7.82 15.88 -29.02
C ALA A 131 6.47 16.42 -28.52
N LEU A 132 5.90 15.85 -27.47
CA LEU A 132 4.68 16.37 -26.83
C LEU A 132 4.93 17.74 -26.18
N LEU A 133 6.09 17.92 -25.53
CA LEU A 133 6.44 19.15 -24.82
C LEU A 133 6.68 20.33 -25.74
N VAL A 134 7.54 20.16 -26.74
CA VAL A 134 8.06 21.27 -27.55
C VAL A 134 7.70 21.11 -29.02
N GLY A 135 7.25 19.93 -29.47
CA GLY A 135 7.00 19.67 -30.89
C GLY A 135 5.92 20.55 -31.49
N ARG A 136 4.84 20.88 -30.74
CA ARG A 136 3.82 21.83 -31.21
C ARG A 136 4.39 23.24 -31.41
N LEU A 137 5.16 23.73 -30.44
CA LEU A 137 5.86 25.01 -30.52
C LEU A 137 6.84 25.04 -31.71
N LEU A 138 7.69 24.02 -31.83
CA LEU A 138 8.68 23.95 -32.91
C LEU A 138 8.00 23.89 -34.26
N ALA A 139 6.95 23.08 -34.42
CA ALA A 139 6.19 23.03 -35.66
C ALA A 139 5.59 24.39 -35.99
N SER A 140 4.82 25.00 -35.08
CA SER A 140 4.20 26.30 -35.35
C SER A 140 5.21 27.40 -35.67
N TRP A 141 6.31 27.45 -34.92
CA TRP A 141 7.36 28.45 -35.08
C TRP A 141 8.18 28.24 -36.36
N LEU A 142 8.63 27.01 -36.65
CA LEU A 142 9.41 26.71 -37.85
C LEU A 142 8.59 26.90 -39.13
N PHE A 143 7.34 26.43 -39.16
CA PHE A 143 6.46 26.68 -40.30
C PHE A 143 6.11 28.16 -40.41
N GLY A 144 5.88 28.85 -39.28
CA GLY A 144 5.66 30.29 -39.25
C GLY A 144 6.79 31.07 -39.92
N MET A 145 8.05 30.79 -39.57
CA MET A 145 9.22 31.41 -40.20
C MET A 145 9.37 31.01 -41.68
N LEU A 146 9.10 29.76 -42.02
CA LEU A 146 9.24 29.25 -43.39
C LEU A 146 8.24 29.90 -44.36
N PHE A 147 7.02 30.17 -43.91
CA PHE A 147 5.99 30.82 -44.74
C PHE A 147 6.05 32.35 -44.67
N SER A 148 6.51 32.94 -43.57
CA SER A 148 6.69 34.40 -43.47
C SER A 148 8.02 34.88 -44.05
N TRP A 149 8.98 33.99 -44.32
CA TRP A 149 10.34 34.29 -44.76
C TRP A 149 11.11 35.26 -43.84
N GLU A 150 10.78 35.25 -42.56
CA GLU A 150 11.38 36.12 -41.55
C GLU A 150 12.05 35.28 -40.46
N TRP A 151 13.30 35.63 -40.15
CA TRP A 151 14.03 35.04 -39.04
C TRP A 151 13.64 35.77 -37.75
N ARG A 152 12.86 35.10 -36.90
CA ARG A 152 12.31 35.68 -35.66
C ARG A 152 12.26 34.66 -34.54
N VAL A 153 12.25 35.14 -33.31
CA VAL A 153 11.93 34.32 -32.13
C VAL A 153 10.43 33.95 -32.14
N PRO A 154 10.02 32.90 -31.39
CA PRO A 154 8.62 32.55 -31.28
C PRO A 154 7.81 33.73 -30.72
N THR A 155 6.64 33.95 -31.30
CA THR A 155 5.66 34.94 -30.86
C THR A 155 4.94 34.44 -29.60
N GLN A 156 4.25 35.34 -28.90
CA GLN A 156 3.49 34.97 -27.71
C GLN A 156 2.43 33.89 -28.00
N SER A 157 1.77 33.94 -29.16
CA SER A 157 0.79 32.93 -29.57
C SER A 157 1.43 31.56 -29.80
N GLU A 158 2.64 31.51 -30.36
CA GLU A 158 3.40 30.27 -30.53
C GLU A 158 3.87 29.73 -29.17
N PHE A 159 4.36 30.59 -28.27
CA PHE A 159 4.73 30.21 -26.90
C PHE A 159 3.55 29.65 -26.10
N ASN A 160 2.33 30.15 -26.32
CA ASN A 160 1.14 29.64 -25.65
C ASN A 160 0.87 28.15 -25.96
N PHE A 161 1.40 27.59 -27.05
CA PHE A 161 1.33 26.13 -27.31
C PHE A 161 2.05 25.28 -26.25
N LEU A 162 2.93 25.87 -25.43
CA LEU A 162 3.57 25.18 -24.29
C LEU A 162 2.65 25.03 -23.07
N ILE A 163 1.58 25.81 -22.95
CA ILE A 163 0.70 25.80 -21.77
C ILE A 163 0.06 24.41 -21.60
N TRP A 164 -0.48 23.84 -22.67
CA TRP A 164 -1.12 22.52 -22.65
C TRP A 164 -0.17 21.38 -22.24
N PRO A 165 1.03 21.21 -22.84
CA PRO A 165 1.92 20.12 -22.43
C PRO A 165 2.54 20.32 -21.05
N ILE A 166 2.81 21.56 -20.63
CA ILE A 166 3.32 21.83 -19.28
C ILE A 166 2.25 21.51 -18.22
N SER A 167 1.00 21.94 -18.44
CA SER A 167 -0.12 21.59 -17.55
C SER A 167 -0.40 20.08 -17.53
N MET A 168 -0.24 19.39 -18.66
CA MET A 168 -0.31 17.92 -18.71
C MET A 168 0.73 17.27 -17.81
N LEU A 169 1.99 17.71 -17.89
CA LEU A 169 3.05 17.19 -17.02
C LEU A 169 2.80 17.51 -15.56
N ALA A 170 2.36 18.73 -15.23
CA ALA A 170 2.02 19.12 -13.87
C ALA A 170 0.92 18.21 -13.30
N THR A 171 -0.12 17.94 -14.10
CA THR A 171 -1.23 17.06 -13.71
C THR A 171 -0.77 15.62 -13.49
N ILE A 172 0.03 15.07 -14.41
CA ILE A 172 0.63 13.74 -14.27
C ILE A 172 1.54 13.66 -13.04
N LEU A 173 2.29 14.73 -12.75
CA LEU A 173 3.19 14.79 -11.60
C LEU A 173 2.39 14.75 -10.29
N VAL A 174 1.33 15.55 -10.18
CA VAL A 174 0.44 15.56 -9.01
C VAL A 174 -0.18 14.17 -8.82
N LEU A 175 -0.80 13.60 -9.87
CA LEU A 175 -1.36 12.24 -9.78
C LEU A 175 -0.30 11.20 -9.44
N GLY A 176 0.88 11.29 -10.06
CA GLY A 176 1.99 10.36 -9.84
C GLY A 176 2.55 10.42 -8.42
N PHE A 177 2.55 11.60 -7.78
CA PHE A 177 2.94 11.76 -6.38
C PHE A 177 1.95 11.04 -5.46
N TYR A 178 0.65 11.30 -5.60
CA TYR A 178 -0.36 10.68 -4.76
C TYR A 178 -0.48 9.16 -4.99
N LEU A 179 -0.37 8.71 -6.24
CA LEU A 179 -0.47 7.30 -6.62
C LEU A 179 0.84 6.52 -6.46
N LEU A 180 1.91 7.15 -5.97
CA LEU A 180 3.23 6.53 -5.86
C LEU A 180 3.20 5.18 -5.10
N PRO A 181 2.47 5.03 -3.96
CA PRO A 181 2.35 3.74 -3.28
C PRO A 181 1.79 2.64 -4.17
N VAL A 182 0.72 2.94 -4.90
CA VAL A 182 0.04 1.99 -5.79
C VAL A 182 0.94 1.61 -6.96
N ILE A 183 1.56 2.60 -7.62
CA ILE A 183 2.43 2.38 -8.78
C ILE A 183 3.66 1.56 -8.38
N MET A 184 4.36 1.96 -7.33
CA MET A 184 5.59 1.30 -6.87
C MET A 184 5.31 -0.05 -6.23
N GLY A 185 4.20 -0.19 -5.50
CA GLY A 185 3.76 -1.44 -4.90
C GLY A 185 3.38 -2.48 -5.96
N CYS A 186 2.56 -2.08 -6.94
CA CYS A 186 2.20 -2.94 -8.08
C CYS A 186 3.45 -3.36 -8.88
N LYS A 187 4.32 -2.41 -9.20
CA LYS A 187 5.62 -2.69 -9.83
C LYS A 187 6.48 -3.65 -8.99
N GLY A 188 6.45 -3.49 -7.66
CA GLY A 188 7.17 -4.34 -6.71
C GLY A 188 6.70 -5.79 -6.73
N ILE A 189 5.38 -6.00 -6.60
CA ILE A 189 4.75 -7.34 -6.58
C ILE A 189 4.98 -8.05 -7.91
N TRP A 190 4.61 -7.39 -9.01
CA TRP A 190 4.58 -8.03 -10.33
C TRP A 190 5.94 -8.06 -11.00
N GLY A 191 6.80 -7.08 -10.71
CA GLY A 191 8.17 -6.98 -11.21
C GLY A 191 9.21 -7.63 -10.31
N LEU A 192 8.79 -8.34 -9.26
CA LEU A 192 9.65 -9.04 -8.29
C LEU A 192 10.72 -8.13 -7.66
N SER A 193 10.36 -6.90 -7.28
CA SER A 193 11.29 -5.90 -6.75
C SER A 193 11.04 -5.58 -5.28
N ARG A 194 11.94 -6.02 -4.40
CA ARG A 194 11.89 -5.69 -2.96
C ARG A 194 11.91 -4.18 -2.72
N ARG A 195 12.69 -3.45 -3.53
CA ARG A 195 12.77 -1.98 -3.47
C ARG A 195 11.41 -1.36 -3.78
N GLY A 196 10.67 -1.84 -4.78
CA GLY A 196 9.33 -1.34 -5.10
C GLY A 196 8.36 -1.46 -3.94
N VAL A 197 8.33 -2.62 -3.29
CA VAL A 197 7.52 -2.89 -2.08
C VAL A 197 7.91 -1.93 -0.94
N ALA A 198 9.21 -1.76 -0.68
CA ALA A 198 9.70 -0.85 0.35
C ALA A 198 9.33 0.63 0.08
N TRP A 199 9.38 1.09 -1.17
CA TRP A 199 8.94 2.43 -1.54
C TRP A 199 7.44 2.63 -1.29
N ALA A 200 6.61 1.64 -1.61
CA ALA A 200 5.17 1.73 -1.36
C ALA A 200 4.85 1.86 0.13
N MET A 201 5.47 1.03 0.97
CA MET A 201 5.31 1.10 2.42
C MET A 201 5.84 2.41 2.99
N GLY A 202 7.08 2.77 2.63
CA GLY A 202 7.73 3.97 3.14
C GLY A 202 6.95 5.24 2.80
N PHE A 203 6.38 5.32 1.60
CA PHE A 203 5.56 6.47 1.20
C PHE A 203 4.21 6.49 1.92
N THR A 204 3.57 5.33 2.11
CA THR A 204 2.33 5.24 2.91
C THR A 204 2.58 5.69 4.36
N LEU A 205 3.66 5.21 4.98
CA LEU A 205 4.06 5.61 6.33
C LEU A 205 4.44 7.10 6.40
N PHE A 206 5.08 7.64 5.37
CA PHE A 206 5.40 9.06 5.29
C PHE A 206 4.14 9.93 5.30
N PHE A 207 3.11 9.54 4.54
CA PHE A 207 1.80 10.22 4.56
C PHE A 207 1.15 10.17 5.94
N LEU A 208 1.11 8.99 6.56
CA LEU A 208 0.57 8.83 7.91
C LEU A 208 1.38 9.62 8.95
N ALA A 209 2.70 9.69 8.81
CA ALA A 209 3.57 10.44 9.70
C ALA A 209 3.36 11.95 9.56
N ILE A 210 3.25 12.48 8.34
CA ILE A 210 2.89 13.88 8.10
C ILE A 210 1.54 14.17 8.72
N HIS A 211 0.54 13.33 8.45
CA HIS A 211 -0.79 13.50 9.00
C HIS A 211 -0.74 13.56 10.54
N ALA A 212 -0.09 12.58 11.19
CA ALA A 212 0.11 12.52 12.64
C ALA A 212 0.80 13.76 13.23
N ILE A 213 1.78 14.32 12.53
CA ILE A 213 2.47 15.55 12.95
C ILE A 213 1.54 16.76 12.85
N LEU A 214 0.83 16.91 11.72
CA LEU A 214 -0.04 18.06 11.47
C LEU A 214 -1.24 18.11 12.43
N THR A 215 -1.70 16.96 12.88
CA THR A 215 -2.78 16.82 13.86
C THR A 215 -2.36 17.09 15.31
N PHE A 216 -1.06 17.22 15.59
CA PHE A 216 -0.60 17.47 16.96
C PHE A 216 -1.08 18.85 17.44
N PRO A 217 -1.73 18.98 18.63
CA PRO A 217 -2.39 20.22 19.04
C PRO A 217 -1.51 21.48 18.96
N LEU A 218 -0.22 21.35 19.29
CA LEU A 218 0.74 22.46 19.20
C LEU A 218 0.92 22.95 17.75
N ILE A 219 1.01 22.02 16.78
CA ILE A 219 1.22 22.34 15.37
C ILE A 219 -0.10 22.79 14.74
N TYR A 220 -1.19 22.10 15.07
CA TYR A 220 -2.54 22.44 14.62
C TYR A 220 -2.90 23.88 14.97
N ASN A 221 -2.61 24.33 16.20
CA ASN A 221 -2.91 25.69 16.63
C ASN A 221 -2.08 26.74 15.88
N VAL A 222 -0.89 26.39 15.39
CA VAL A 222 -0.05 27.26 14.55
C VAL A 222 -0.57 27.33 13.12
N LEU A 223 -1.20 26.27 12.61
CA LEU A 223 -1.78 26.22 11.27
C LEU A 223 -3.00 27.15 11.09
N GLY A 224 -3.60 27.65 12.19
CA GLY A 224 -4.71 28.60 12.14
C GLY A 224 -5.90 28.09 11.32
N SER A 225 -6.37 28.87 10.35
CA SER A 225 -7.48 28.46 9.46
C SER A 225 -7.10 27.31 8.51
N ALA A 226 -5.81 27.08 8.23
CA ALA A 226 -5.37 25.94 7.43
C ALA A 226 -5.53 24.61 8.19
N GLY A 227 -5.47 24.64 9.52
CA GLY A 227 -5.69 23.47 10.37
C GLY A 227 -7.12 22.93 10.27
N ALA A 228 -8.11 23.80 9.97
CA ALA A 228 -9.51 23.40 9.82
C ALA A 228 -9.75 22.38 8.69
N TYR A 229 -8.81 22.28 7.75
CA TYR A 229 -8.85 21.30 6.66
C TYR A 229 -8.14 19.99 7.01
N ILE A 230 -7.71 19.78 8.25
CA ILE A 230 -7.03 18.54 8.68
C ILE A 230 -7.90 17.90 9.76
N PRO A 231 -8.42 16.67 9.53
CA PRO A 231 -9.20 15.98 10.53
C PRO A 231 -8.26 15.69 11.70
N ARG A 232 -8.65 16.09 12.90
CA ARG A 232 -7.81 15.92 14.07
C ARG A 232 -7.83 14.45 14.48
N PHE A 233 -6.71 13.98 15.04
CA PHE A 233 -6.83 13.03 16.15
C PHE A 233 -7.34 13.82 17.36
N ASP A 234 -8.55 14.38 17.30
CA ASP A 234 -9.31 14.56 18.53
C ASP A 234 -9.35 13.15 19.08
N ALA A 235 -8.77 12.99 20.27
CA ALA A 235 -8.13 11.75 20.70
C ALA A 235 -8.94 10.51 20.37
N GLN A 236 -8.25 9.36 20.33
CA GLN A 236 -8.79 7.99 20.30
C GLN A 236 -9.74 7.64 21.49
N VAL A 237 -10.45 8.64 22.01
CA VAL A 237 -11.50 8.71 23.02
C VAL A 237 -12.81 8.93 22.25
N GLY A 238 -13.19 7.90 21.50
CA GLY A 238 -14.56 7.68 21.06
C GLY A 238 -15.18 6.58 21.91
N GLU A 239 -16.50 6.47 21.90
CA GLU A 239 -17.15 5.31 22.52
C GLU A 239 -16.71 4.03 21.78
N PRO A 240 -16.29 2.98 22.51
CA PRO A 240 -15.89 1.72 21.88
C PRO A 240 -17.13 1.02 21.31
N THR A 241 -17.27 1.05 19.98
CA THR A 241 -18.41 0.46 19.28
C THR A 241 -18.06 -0.86 18.59
N ILE A 242 -16.80 -1.05 18.18
CA ILE A 242 -16.36 -2.28 17.53
C ILE A 242 -16.14 -3.34 18.62
N TRP A 243 -17.09 -4.28 18.70
CA TRP A 243 -17.14 -5.34 19.70
C TRP A 243 -17.09 -4.81 21.15
N GLY A 244 -17.47 -3.54 21.38
CA GLY A 244 -17.36 -2.89 22.68
C GLY A 244 -15.93 -2.69 23.19
N MET A 245 -14.90 -2.89 22.34
CA MET A 245 -13.49 -2.89 22.76
C MET A 245 -12.68 -1.74 22.18
N ILE A 246 -12.93 -1.36 20.92
CA ILE A 246 -12.15 -0.33 20.23
C ILE A 246 -13.06 0.67 19.52
N THR A 247 -12.55 1.88 19.32
CA THR A 247 -13.24 2.93 18.57
C THR A 247 -13.17 2.67 17.05
N PRO A 248 -14.08 3.23 16.24
CA PRO A 248 -14.02 3.12 14.78
C PRO A 248 -12.67 3.56 14.17
N GLU A 249 -12.08 4.61 14.71
CA GLU A 249 -10.80 5.18 14.26
C GLU A 249 -9.63 4.23 14.58
N GLN A 250 -9.66 3.60 15.76
CA GLN A 250 -8.71 2.54 16.12
C GLN A 250 -8.86 1.32 15.22
N GLY A 251 -10.10 0.94 14.90
CA GLY A 251 -10.40 -0.14 13.95
C GLY A 251 -9.78 0.12 12.57
N SER A 252 -9.94 1.34 12.06
CA SER A 252 -9.37 1.76 10.76
C SER A 252 -7.84 1.70 10.77
N LEU A 253 -7.20 2.17 11.85
CA LEU A 253 -5.74 2.07 12.03
C LEU A 253 -5.25 0.62 12.09
N ILE A 254 -5.95 -0.25 12.84
CA ILE A 254 -5.62 -1.68 12.93
C ILE A 254 -5.78 -2.34 11.57
N LEU A 255 -6.83 -2.00 10.82
CA LEU A 255 -7.06 -2.51 9.48
C LEU A 255 -5.93 -2.10 8.54
N ILE A 256 -5.52 -0.82 8.54
CA ILE A 256 -4.35 -0.34 7.77
C ILE A 256 -3.09 -1.12 8.14
N ALA A 257 -2.84 -1.33 9.44
CA ALA A 257 -1.66 -2.06 9.92
C ALA A 257 -1.68 -3.54 9.46
N ILE A 258 -2.83 -4.22 9.56
CA ILE A 258 -3.00 -5.60 9.11
C ILE A 258 -2.80 -5.67 7.59
N LEU A 259 -3.42 -4.79 6.82
CA LEU A 259 -3.29 -4.76 5.36
C LEU A 259 -1.84 -4.49 4.94
N MET A 260 -1.13 -3.62 5.66
CA MET A 260 0.30 -3.37 5.43
C MET A 260 1.14 -4.62 5.70
N LEU A 261 0.86 -5.36 6.78
CA LEU A 261 1.54 -6.63 7.08
C LEU A 261 1.23 -7.72 6.04
N VAL A 262 -0.04 -7.87 5.64
CA VAL A 262 -0.46 -8.81 4.59
C VAL A 262 0.23 -8.49 3.27
N PHE A 263 0.25 -7.22 2.88
CA PHE A 263 0.96 -6.74 1.69
C PHE A 263 2.44 -7.07 1.75
N GLN A 264 3.10 -6.74 2.86
CA GLN A 264 4.53 -6.95 3.06
C GLN A 264 4.88 -8.45 2.99
N GLU A 265 4.20 -9.27 3.78
CA GLU A 265 4.47 -10.70 3.90
C GLU A 265 4.23 -11.41 2.57
N SER A 266 3.11 -11.12 1.90
CA SER A 266 2.76 -11.74 0.62
C SER A 266 3.70 -11.30 -0.50
N ALA A 267 4.04 -10.01 -0.58
CA ALA A 267 4.94 -9.50 -1.61
C ALA A 267 6.37 -10.00 -1.43
N PHE A 268 6.92 -9.96 -0.21
CA PHE A 268 8.25 -10.48 0.07
C PHE A 268 8.32 -12.01 -0.03
N GLY A 269 7.26 -12.72 0.34
CA GLY A 269 7.12 -14.17 0.12
C GLY A 269 7.28 -14.51 -1.35
N VAL A 270 6.49 -13.90 -2.24
CA VAL A 270 6.60 -14.13 -3.70
C VAL A 270 8.01 -13.86 -4.22
N ILE A 271 8.59 -12.71 -3.85
CA ILE A 271 9.92 -12.32 -4.31
C ILE A 271 10.96 -13.34 -3.82
N GLY A 272 10.90 -13.72 -2.54
CA GLY A 272 11.81 -14.67 -1.92
C GLY A 272 11.75 -16.06 -2.56
N TYR A 273 10.55 -16.62 -2.75
CA TYR A 273 10.39 -17.94 -3.38
C TYR A 273 10.83 -17.95 -4.84
N MET A 274 10.54 -16.88 -5.58
CA MET A 274 10.97 -16.74 -6.98
C MET A 274 12.49 -16.57 -7.10
N GLU A 275 13.12 -15.78 -6.21
CA GLU A 275 14.58 -15.65 -6.14
C GLU A 275 15.25 -16.98 -5.78
N TYR A 276 14.67 -17.72 -4.83
CA TYR A 276 15.17 -19.04 -4.44
C TYR A 276 15.10 -20.01 -5.63
N ALA A 277 13.95 -20.12 -6.30
CA ALA A 277 13.79 -20.96 -7.48
C ALA A 277 14.76 -20.59 -8.61
N PHE A 278 15.05 -19.30 -8.80
CA PHE A 278 16.02 -18.84 -9.81
C PHE A 278 17.45 -19.29 -9.50
N ARG A 279 17.84 -19.29 -8.22
CA ARG A 279 19.19 -19.65 -7.75
C ARG A 279 19.46 -21.15 -7.75
N LEU A 280 18.43 -21.99 -7.84
CA LEU A 280 18.61 -23.44 -7.88
C LEU A 280 19.38 -23.89 -9.14
N PRO A 281 20.22 -24.94 -9.04
CA PRO A 281 20.82 -25.59 -10.20
C PRO A 281 19.76 -26.12 -11.17
N GLU A 282 20.09 -26.20 -12.46
CA GLU A 282 19.14 -26.58 -13.51
C GLU A 282 18.61 -28.02 -13.34
N SER A 283 19.43 -28.92 -12.80
CA SER A 283 19.03 -30.29 -12.43
C SER A 283 17.94 -30.30 -11.36
N CYS A 284 18.10 -29.51 -10.29
CA CYS A 284 17.13 -29.42 -9.19
C CYS A 284 15.79 -28.81 -9.64
N LYS A 285 15.78 -27.96 -10.68
CA LYS A 285 14.52 -27.35 -11.17
C LYS A 285 13.58 -28.32 -11.87
N LYS A 286 14.12 -29.45 -12.33
CA LYS A 286 13.35 -30.52 -12.99
C LYS A 286 13.08 -31.70 -12.06
N ASP A 287 13.75 -31.73 -10.92
CA ASP A 287 13.61 -32.81 -9.96
C ASP A 287 12.24 -32.74 -9.25
N PRO A 288 11.43 -33.81 -9.31
CA PRO A 288 10.10 -33.85 -8.71
C PRO A 288 10.11 -33.66 -7.19
N GLU A 289 11.19 -34.03 -6.50
CA GLU A 289 11.29 -33.87 -5.05
C GLU A 289 11.38 -32.40 -4.68
N TYR A 290 12.25 -31.64 -5.34
CA TYR A 290 12.39 -30.19 -5.13
C TYR A 290 11.12 -29.42 -5.52
N VAL A 291 10.42 -29.86 -6.57
CA VAL A 291 9.11 -29.29 -6.94
C VAL A 291 8.10 -29.49 -5.82
N THR A 292 8.02 -30.70 -5.27
CA THR A 292 7.09 -31.03 -4.18
C THR A 292 7.43 -30.28 -2.89
N GLN A 293 8.72 -30.16 -2.55
CA GLN A 293 9.17 -29.38 -1.40
C GLN A 293 8.80 -27.89 -1.55
N MET A 294 9.00 -27.30 -2.73
CA MET A 294 8.59 -25.92 -3.01
C MET A 294 7.07 -25.74 -2.88
N ASP A 295 6.28 -26.66 -3.43
CA ASP A 295 4.81 -26.61 -3.32
C ASP A 295 4.35 -26.68 -1.86
N ASN A 296 4.98 -27.53 -1.04
CA ASN A 296 4.72 -27.64 0.39
C ASN A 296 5.10 -26.35 1.15
N LEU A 297 6.25 -25.75 0.84
CA LEU A 297 6.68 -24.48 1.43
C LEU A 297 5.71 -23.34 1.10
N LEU A 298 5.27 -23.24 -0.16
CA LEU A 298 4.32 -22.21 -0.60
C LEU A 298 2.94 -22.38 0.06
N ASN A 299 2.44 -23.61 0.12
CA ASN A 299 1.17 -23.90 0.80
C ASN A 299 1.26 -23.58 2.29
N HIS A 300 2.34 -24.00 2.95
CA HIS A 300 2.54 -23.73 4.37
C HIS A 300 2.62 -22.23 4.65
N HIS A 301 3.35 -21.47 3.81
CA HIS A 301 3.44 -20.02 3.92
C HIS A 301 2.04 -19.37 3.83
N LEU A 302 1.23 -19.74 2.83
CA LEU A 302 -0.15 -19.22 2.71
C LEU A 302 -0.98 -19.46 3.98
N TYR A 303 -0.93 -20.67 4.54
CA TYR A 303 -1.61 -20.97 5.81
C TYR A 303 -1.07 -20.13 6.97
N HIS A 304 0.26 -20.02 7.07
CA HIS A 304 0.92 -19.28 8.14
C HIS A 304 0.58 -17.79 8.07
N THR A 305 0.60 -17.19 6.89
CA THR A 305 0.24 -15.78 6.66
C THR A 305 -1.19 -15.50 7.15
N VAL A 306 -2.17 -16.33 6.78
CA VAL A 306 -3.57 -16.13 7.22
C VAL A 306 -3.70 -16.31 8.73
N PHE A 307 -3.14 -17.38 9.28
CA PHE A 307 -3.30 -17.74 10.69
C PHE A 307 -2.62 -16.72 11.62
N PHE A 308 -1.34 -16.40 11.37
CA PHE A 308 -0.60 -15.50 12.25
C PHE A 308 -1.07 -14.05 12.12
N LEU A 309 -1.41 -13.58 10.93
CA LEU A 309 -1.94 -12.22 10.79
C LEU A 309 -3.33 -12.08 11.40
N GLY A 310 -4.18 -13.11 11.28
CA GLY A 310 -5.48 -13.15 11.96
C GLY A 310 -5.34 -13.08 13.48
N ILE A 311 -4.46 -13.90 14.07
CA ILE A 311 -4.18 -13.87 15.51
C ILE A 311 -3.56 -12.54 15.94
N THR A 312 -2.64 -11.99 15.15
CA THR A 312 -2.01 -10.71 15.46
C THR A 312 -3.04 -9.59 15.50
N GLY A 313 -3.91 -9.50 14.50
CA GLY A 313 -4.99 -8.51 14.47
C GLY A 313 -5.93 -8.63 15.65
N LEU A 314 -6.38 -9.86 15.96
CA LEU A 314 -7.25 -10.12 17.11
C LEU A 314 -6.57 -9.77 18.44
N SER A 315 -5.31 -10.15 18.61
CA SER A 315 -4.50 -9.82 19.78
C SER A 315 -4.34 -8.31 19.94
N THR A 316 -4.11 -7.56 18.86
CA THR A 316 -4.02 -6.10 18.90
C THR A 316 -5.35 -5.45 19.29
N MET A 317 -6.48 -5.91 18.77
CA MET A 317 -7.80 -5.41 19.17
C MET A 317 -8.07 -5.62 20.66
N VAL A 318 -7.79 -6.83 21.16
CA VAL A 318 -7.92 -7.15 22.60
C VAL A 318 -6.95 -6.32 23.44
N ALA A 319 -5.72 -6.11 22.98
CA ALA A 319 -4.72 -5.30 23.69
C ALA A 319 -5.17 -3.85 23.87
N LEU A 320 -5.77 -3.25 22.84
CA LEU A 320 -6.25 -1.87 22.87
C LEU A 320 -7.51 -1.75 23.74
N GLY A 321 -8.44 -2.69 23.64
CA GLY A 321 -9.65 -2.74 24.48
C GLY A 321 -9.45 -3.30 25.89
N PHE A 322 -8.22 -3.70 26.24
CA PHE A 322 -7.93 -4.33 27.54
C PHE A 322 -8.29 -3.41 28.72
N HIS A 323 -8.16 -2.10 28.56
CA HIS A 323 -8.59 -1.13 29.56
C HIS A 323 -10.11 -1.21 29.83
N THR A 324 -10.95 -1.38 28.81
CA THR A 324 -12.40 -1.52 28.95
C THR A 324 -12.76 -2.80 29.71
N ILE A 325 -12.04 -3.89 29.42
CA ILE A 325 -12.18 -5.17 30.15
C ILE A 325 -11.77 -4.99 31.62
N LEU A 326 -10.67 -4.28 31.90
CA LEU A 326 -10.25 -3.99 33.27
C LEU A 326 -11.29 -3.14 34.02
N LEU A 327 -11.83 -2.12 33.37
CA LEU A 327 -12.87 -1.26 33.95
C LEU A 327 -14.14 -2.06 34.26
N ASP A 328 -14.59 -2.93 33.35
CA ASP A 328 -15.73 -3.82 33.60
C ASP A 328 -15.46 -4.80 34.75
N GLN A 329 -14.27 -5.39 34.83
CA GLN A 329 -13.90 -6.27 35.95
C GLN A 329 -13.84 -5.50 37.28
N VAL A 330 -13.24 -4.31 37.32
CA VAL A 330 -13.19 -3.46 38.53
C VAL A 330 -14.58 -2.99 38.93
N ALA A 331 -15.44 -2.67 37.97
CA ALA A 331 -16.84 -2.34 38.21
C ALA A 331 -17.61 -3.54 38.78
N ASN A 332 -17.43 -4.74 38.23
CA ASN A 332 -18.08 -5.97 38.69
C ASN A 332 -17.56 -6.48 40.04
N LEU A 333 -16.37 -6.04 40.47
CA LEU A 333 -15.84 -6.27 41.81
C LEU A 333 -16.47 -5.33 42.88
N THR A 334 -17.65 -4.77 42.61
CA THR A 334 -18.35 -3.75 43.41
C THR A 334 -18.24 -3.93 44.93
N GLY A 335 -17.77 -2.86 45.61
CA GLY A 335 -17.94 -2.68 47.07
C GLY A 335 -16.95 -1.73 47.77
N SER A 336 -15.78 -1.43 47.18
CA SER A 336 -14.75 -0.62 47.85
C SER A 336 -14.57 0.77 47.22
N GLN A 337 -14.35 1.81 48.04
CA GLN A 337 -13.95 3.15 47.58
C GLN A 337 -12.71 3.10 46.67
N TRP A 338 -11.86 2.10 46.87
CA TRP A 338 -10.69 1.84 46.04
C TRP A 338 -11.06 1.53 44.58
N ALA A 339 -12.08 0.69 44.34
CA ALA A 339 -12.52 0.38 42.97
C ALA A 339 -13.04 1.62 42.23
N MET A 340 -13.73 2.52 42.95
CA MET A 340 -14.25 3.78 42.42
C MET A 340 -13.13 4.78 42.10
N GLN A 341 -12.14 4.91 43.00
CA GLN A 341 -10.95 5.74 42.79
C GLN A 341 -10.06 5.21 41.65
N VAL A 342 -9.92 3.89 41.54
CA VAL A 342 -9.17 3.26 40.44
C VAL A 342 -9.89 3.51 39.11
N SER A 343 -11.21 3.33 39.04
CA SER A 343 -12.01 3.63 37.84
C SER A 343 -11.85 5.08 37.38
N GLU A 344 -12.05 6.05 38.28
CA GLU A 344 -11.93 7.48 37.98
C GLU A 344 -10.50 7.87 37.56
N SER A 345 -9.48 7.26 38.19
CA SER A 345 -8.07 7.50 37.84
C SER A 345 -7.65 6.90 36.49
N ILE A 346 -8.29 5.79 36.07
CA ILE A 346 -8.06 5.16 34.77
C ILE A 346 -8.71 6.03 33.69
N GLU A 347 -9.93 6.51 33.92
CA GLU A 347 -10.69 7.35 32.98
C GLU A 347 -9.99 8.69 32.69
N LEU A 348 -9.49 9.37 33.71
CA LEU A 348 -8.80 10.67 33.58
C LEU A 348 -7.44 10.61 32.84
N LYS A 349 -6.88 9.41 32.62
CA LYS A 349 -5.57 9.22 31.96
C LYS A 349 -5.66 8.66 30.53
N LEU A 350 -6.86 8.49 29.98
CA LEU A 350 -7.11 7.64 28.80
C LEU A 350 -6.38 8.00 27.50
N THR A 351 -5.88 9.23 27.31
CA THR A 351 -5.03 9.54 26.13
C THR A 351 -3.66 8.84 26.19
N TYR A 352 -3.09 8.66 27.38
CA TYR A 352 -1.90 7.82 27.62
C TYR A 352 -2.29 6.38 27.99
N GLY A 353 -3.54 6.17 28.42
CA GLY A 353 -4.10 4.89 28.86
C GLY A 353 -4.14 3.81 27.79
N LEU A 354 -4.36 4.15 26.52
CA LEU A 354 -4.35 3.18 25.41
C LEU A 354 -2.98 2.54 25.17
N VAL A 355 -1.92 3.35 25.16
CA VAL A 355 -0.54 2.87 25.03
C VAL A 355 -0.17 2.02 26.25
N ILE A 356 -0.53 2.49 27.45
CA ILE A 356 -0.28 1.77 28.70
C ILE A 356 -1.07 0.45 28.73
N SER A 357 -2.32 0.43 28.26
CA SER A 357 -3.17 -0.77 28.16
C SER A 357 -2.55 -1.82 27.23
N ALA A 358 -2.10 -1.40 26.05
CA ALA A 358 -1.42 -2.28 25.12
C ALA A 358 -0.13 -2.85 25.73
N LEU A 359 0.67 -2.01 26.41
CA LEU A 359 1.89 -2.46 27.11
C LEU A 359 1.59 -3.42 28.26
N LEU A 360 0.54 -3.15 29.05
CA LEU A 360 0.11 -4.02 30.15
C LEU A 360 -0.36 -5.38 29.61
N PHE A 361 -1.18 -5.39 28.56
CA PHE A 361 -1.60 -6.63 27.92
C PHE A 361 -0.40 -7.43 27.38
N LEU A 362 0.55 -6.77 26.71
CA LEU A 362 1.78 -7.41 26.23
C LEU A 362 2.62 -7.99 27.38
N SER A 363 2.70 -7.30 28.51
CA SER A 363 3.39 -7.81 29.70
C SER A 363 2.70 -9.03 30.31
N VAL A 364 1.36 -9.06 30.33
CA VAL A 364 0.57 -10.23 30.76
C VAL A 364 0.80 -11.40 29.81
N LEU A 365 0.75 -11.18 28.48
CA LEU A 365 1.07 -12.22 27.49
C LEU A 365 2.52 -12.72 27.62
N ALA A 366 3.48 -11.84 27.89
CA ALA A 366 4.86 -12.24 28.13
C ALA A 366 5.00 -13.11 29.39
N ALA A 367 4.26 -12.77 30.46
CA ALA A 367 4.22 -13.56 31.69
C ALA A 367 3.56 -14.94 31.48
N LEU A 368 2.54 -15.03 30.62
CA LEU A 368 1.86 -16.27 30.24
C LEU A 368 2.82 -17.31 29.61
N ARG A 369 3.97 -16.90 29.05
CA ARG A 369 5.03 -17.83 28.62
C ARG A 369 5.54 -18.74 29.74
N TYR A 370 5.55 -18.24 30.97
CA TYR A 370 6.06 -18.97 32.14
C TYR A 370 4.97 -19.77 32.86
N VAL A 371 3.70 -19.40 32.68
CA VAL A 371 2.55 -20.03 33.33
C VAL A 371 1.95 -21.14 32.48
N ILE A 372 1.81 -20.90 31.17
CA ILE A 372 1.22 -21.86 30.24
C ILE A 372 2.31 -22.75 29.63
N PRO A 373 2.20 -24.08 29.71
CA PRO A 373 3.16 -25.01 29.10
C PRO A 373 2.93 -25.11 27.59
N TRP A 374 3.32 -24.07 26.85
CA TRP A 374 3.08 -23.95 25.40
C TRP A 374 3.54 -25.16 24.59
N GLN A 375 4.67 -25.78 24.97
CA GLN A 375 5.18 -26.99 24.32
C GLN A 375 4.23 -28.19 24.42
N ARG A 376 3.48 -28.30 25.52
CA ARG A 376 2.51 -29.38 25.72
C ARG A 376 1.23 -29.12 24.92
N LEU A 377 0.79 -27.86 24.86
CA LEU A 377 -0.36 -27.46 24.05
C LEU A 377 -0.09 -27.64 22.56
N SER A 378 1.08 -27.23 22.07
CA SER A 378 1.45 -27.42 20.66
C SER A 378 1.50 -28.92 20.30
N GLY A 379 2.09 -29.75 21.15
CA GLY A 379 2.12 -31.20 20.94
C GLY A 379 0.72 -31.85 20.96
N LEU A 380 -0.21 -31.31 21.75
CA LEU A 380 -1.60 -31.79 21.80
C LEU A 380 -2.36 -31.40 20.54
N VAL A 381 -2.16 -30.17 20.02
CA VAL A 381 -2.74 -29.71 18.76
C VAL A 381 -2.21 -30.53 17.58
N GLU A 382 -0.90 -30.78 17.51
CA GLU A 382 -0.29 -31.66 16.49
C GLU A 382 -0.83 -33.09 16.55
N HIS A 383 -1.04 -33.63 17.75
CA HIS A 383 -1.64 -34.96 17.92
C HIS A 383 -3.10 -35.01 17.44
N LEU A 384 -3.89 -33.95 17.67
CA LEU A 384 -5.27 -33.86 17.21
C LEU A 384 -5.37 -33.66 15.70
N THR A 385 -4.50 -32.83 15.10
CA THR A 385 -4.51 -32.58 13.64
C THR A 385 -3.94 -33.74 12.84
N SER A 386 -2.98 -34.50 13.38
CA SER A 386 -2.47 -35.72 12.74
C SER A 386 -3.50 -36.85 12.70
N ARG A 387 -4.41 -36.93 13.67
CA ARG A 387 -5.51 -37.91 13.69
C ARG A 387 -6.60 -37.68 12.64
N GLN A 388 -6.79 -36.44 12.16
CA GLN A 388 -7.80 -36.13 11.13
C GLN A 388 -7.34 -36.43 9.70
N LYS A 389 -6.07 -36.85 9.50
CA LYS A 389 -5.50 -37.20 8.19
C LYS A 389 -5.46 -38.72 7.92
N VAL A 390 -6.03 -39.53 8.81
CA VAL A 390 -6.28 -40.97 8.66
C VAL A 390 -7.78 -41.18 8.60
#